data_AF-A0AAV5YL47-F1
#
_entry.id   AF-A0AAV5YL47-F1
#
_cell.length_a   1.000
_cell.length_b   1.000
_cell.length_c   1.000
_cell.angle_alpha   90.00
_cell.angle_beta   90.00
_cell.angle_gamma   90.00
#
_symmetry.space_group_name_H-M   'P 1'
#
loop_
_entity.id
_entity.type
_entity.pdbx_description
1 polymer ?
#
loop_
_entity_poly.entity_id
_entity_poly.type
_entity_poly.pdbx_seq_one_letter_code
_entity_poly.pdbx_strand_id
1 'polypeptide(L)'
;MDRSDRDGDDVAGRIVLIVDAHAPEAARAACDEAAATLAQRTGMPVTLALVPIQTLDAVQPVLRRPPARLREIDPPSTADPAAMSSAPFVWRRDGRPDWGAMWTTFCDLALHGGPPQRGAESALRAPDRADGPIAPPAVLGELQRGILETTGLAAEAADPGWVAVVCESRRMAAWLCAAIIVENVEARVDGARLLVPAAADFLLEDQVRSVITVLAKTHHYWREHLGRLARG
;
A
#
# COMPACT_ATOMS: atom_id res chain seq x y z
N MET A 1 35.98 23.19 8.53
CA MET A 1 35.82 22.38 7.30
C MET A 1 34.98 21.18 7.70
N ASP A 2 33.68 21.34 7.51
CA ASP A 2 32.62 20.65 8.23
C ASP A 2 32.36 19.24 7.66
N ARG A 3 32.37 18.22 8.53
CA ARG A 3 31.92 16.86 8.26
C ARG A 3 30.51 16.72 8.83
N SER A 4 29.53 17.32 8.16
CA SER A 4 28.13 17.23 8.55
C SER A 4 27.27 17.15 7.29
N ASP A 5 27.18 15.97 6.68
CA ASP A 5 26.02 15.59 5.86
C ASP A 5 26.05 14.10 5.50
N ARG A 6 25.81 13.26 6.51
CA ARG A 6 25.39 11.87 6.31
C ARG A 6 24.09 11.69 7.06
N ASP A 7 23.00 12.24 6.52
CA ASP A 7 21.65 11.93 6.99
C ASP A 7 21.07 10.87 6.05
N GLY A 8 21.52 9.63 6.26
CA GLY A 8 20.98 8.45 5.62
C GLY A 8 19.77 7.97 6.40
N ASP A 9 18.60 8.03 5.76
CA ASP A 9 17.51 7.05 5.79
C ASP A 9 17.62 5.96 6.89
N ASP A 10 17.16 6.25 8.12
CA ASP A 10 17.30 5.34 9.27
C ASP A 10 15.95 4.83 9.79
N VAL A 11 15.40 3.82 9.10
CA VAL A 11 14.57 2.77 9.74
C VAL A 11 15.48 1.61 10.22
N ALA A 12 16.79 1.70 10.00
CA ALA A 12 17.79 0.68 10.30
C ALA A 12 18.48 0.91 11.67
N GLY A 13 17.71 1.15 12.74
CA GLY A 13 18.32 1.58 14.01
C GLY A 13 17.63 1.17 15.31
N ARG A 14 16.45 0.54 15.29
CA ARG A 14 15.75 0.17 16.54
C ARG A 14 14.86 -1.07 16.40
N ILE A 15 14.63 -1.75 17.52
CA ILE A 15 13.71 -2.88 17.62
C ILE A 15 12.46 -2.43 18.37
N VAL A 16 11.27 -2.80 17.91
CA VAL A 16 10.01 -2.57 18.64
C VAL A 16 9.47 -3.91 19.11
N LEU A 17 9.32 -4.07 20.42
CA LEU A 17 8.70 -5.24 21.04
C LEU A 17 7.26 -4.89 21.41
N ILE A 18 6.30 -5.63 20.84
CA ILE A 18 4.87 -5.39 21.05
C ILE A 18 4.35 -6.44 22.03
N VAL A 19 3.70 -5.97 23.09
CA VAL A 19 3.12 -6.83 24.13
C VAL A 19 1.63 -6.53 24.20
N ASP A 20 0.81 -7.58 24.28
CA ASP A 20 -0.62 -7.42 24.44
C ASP A 20 -0.93 -6.68 25.75
N ALA A 21 -1.63 -5.56 25.66
CA ALA A 21 -2.02 -4.77 26.83
C ALA A 21 -2.91 -5.55 27.81
N HIS A 22 -3.58 -6.59 27.33
CA HIS A 22 -4.41 -7.48 28.16
C HIS A 22 -3.64 -8.65 28.78
N ALA A 23 -2.34 -8.79 28.51
CA ALA A 23 -1.53 -9.86 29.10
C ALA A 23 -1.41 -9.72 30.64
N PRO A 24 -1.31 -10.84 31.37
CA PRO A 24 -1.08 -10.83 32.81
C PRO A 24 0.14 -10.00 33.19
N GLU A 25 0.12 -9.35 34.36
CA GLU A 25 1.20 -8.47 34.82
C GLU A 25 2.57 -9.17 34.87
N ALA A 26 2.60 -10.43 35.32
CA ALA A 26 3.82 -11.24 35.31
C ALA A 26 4.39 -11.47 33.89
N ALA A 27 3.52 -11.60 32.88
CA ALA A 27 3.94 -11.75 31.49
C ALA A 27 4.47 -10.42 30.93
N ARG A 28 3.85 -9.28 31.28
CA ARG A 28 4.33 -7.95 30.91
C ARG A 28 5.70 -7.65 31.53
N ALA A 29 5.90 -7.97 32.81
CA ALA A 29 7.18 -7.82 33.50
C ALA A 29 8.30 -8.67 32.87
N ALA A 30 7.98 -9.91 32.45
CA ALA A 30 8.93 -10.76 31.73
C ALA A 30 9.30 -10.19 30.34
N CYS A 31 8.36 -9.52 29.66
CA CYS A 31 8.64 -8.83 28.40
C CYS A 31 9.55 -7.61 28.59
N ASP A 32 9.43 -6.88 29.69
CA ASP A 32 10.33 -5.76 30.03
C ASP A 32 11.77 -6.26 30.22
N GLU A 33 11.96 -7.35 30.96
CA GLU A 33 13.28 -7.97 31.17
C GLU A 33 13.88 -8.52 29.86
N ALA A 34 13.04 -9.13 29.02
CA ALA A 34 13.45 -9.61 27.69
C ALA A 34 13.85 -8.46 26.76
N ALA A 35 13.13 -7.33 26.80
CA ALA A 35 13.46 -6.14 26.02
C ALA A 35 14.80 -5.52 26.45
N ALA A 36 15.06 -5.42 27.75
CA ALA A 36 16.33 -4.93 28.28
C ALA A 36 17.51 -5.85 27.86
N THR A 37 17.31 -7.17 27.95
CA THR A 37 18.31 -8.16 27.52
C THR A 37 18.58 -8.08 26.02
N LEU A 38 17.54 -7.90 25.22
CA LEU A 38 17.66 -7.78 23.76
C LEU A 38 18.39 -6.49 23.37
N ALA A 39 18.15 -5.38 24.06
CA ALA A 39 18.84 -4.12 23.84
C ALA A 39 20.34 -4.25 24.13
N GLN A 40 20.70 -4.89 25.24
CA GLN A 40 22.11 -5.12 25.61
C GLN A 40 22.85 -6.02 24.61
N ARG A 41 22.18 -7.07 24.11
CA ARG A 41 22.79 -8.03 23.17
C ARG A 41 22.95 -7.49 21.76
N THR A 42 22.01 -6.68 21.31
CA THR A 42 22.01 -6.15 19.94
C THR A 42 22.73 -4.80 19.86
N GLY A 43 22.89 -4.09 20.98
CA GLY A 43 23.39 -2.71 20.99
C GLY A 43 22.41 -1.72 20.37
N MET A 44 21.18 -2.14 20.08
CA MET A 44 20.15 -1.32 19.46
C MET A 44 19.11 -0.89 20.52
N PRO A 45 18.59 0.36 20.44
CA PRO A 45 17.43 0.77 21.22
C PRO A 45 16.24 -0.18 20.99
N VAL A 46 15.68 -0.70 22.08
CA VAL A 46 14.44 -1.50 22.06
C VAL A 46 13.33 -0.65 22.66
N THR A 47 12.24 -0.43 21.91
CA THR A 47 11.03 0.21 22.39
C THR A 47 9.99 -0.84 22.72
N LEU A 48 9.52 -0.88 23.97
CA LEU A 48 8.40 -1.73 24.36
C LEU A 48 7.08 -0.97 24.22
N ALA A 49 6.12 -1.55 23.52
CA ALA A 49 4.80 -0.97 23.30
C ALA A 49 3.71 -1.92 23.81
N LEU A 50 2.88 -1.42 24.73
CA LEU A 50 1.67 -2.11 25.18
C LEU A 50 0.52 -1.76 24.24
N VAL A 51 0.00 -2.77 23.55
CA VAL A 51 -1.05 -2.60 22.54
C VAL A 51 -2.06 -3.71 22.72
N PRO A 52 -3.37 -3.42 22.88
CA PRO A 52 -4.40 -4.45 22.77
C PRO A 52 -4.23 -5.18 21.44
N ILE A 53 -4.02 -6.49 21.44
CA ILE A 53 -3.69 -7.20 20.19
C ILE A 53 -4.78 -7.03 19.11
N GLN A 54 -6.02 -6.82 19.56
CA GLN A 54 -7.19 -6.55 18.71
C GLN A 54 -7.07 -5.25 17.90
N THR A 55 -6.26 -4.29 18.36
CA THR A 55 -6.04 -2.99 17.72
C THR A 55 -4.64 -2.87 17.11
N LEU A 56 -3.87 -3.96 17.13
CA LEU A 56 -2.49 -3.99 16.65
C LEU A 56 -2.38 -3.52 15.21
N ASP A 57 -3.27 -3.97 14.33
CA ASP A 57 -3.26 -3.59 12.92
C ASP A 57 -3.52 -2.09 12.72
N ALA A 58 -4.36 -1.48 13.57
CA ALA A 58 -4.66 -0.06 13.52
C ALA A 58 -3.50 0.81 14.01
N VAL A 59 -2.70 0.32 14.98
CA VAL A 59 -1.59 1.08 15.57
C VAL A 59 -0.23 0.75 14.96
N GLN A 60 -0.12 -0.35 14.20
CA GLN A 60 1.10 -0.75 13.51
C GLN A 60 1.70 0.37 12.63
N PRO A 61 0.91 1.19 11.91
CA PRO A 61 1.44 2.33 11.16
C PRO A 61 2.11 3.40 12.05
N VAL A 62 1.65 3.57 13.29
CA VAL A 62 2.24 4.50 14.26
C VAL A 62 3.54 3.94 14.81
N LEU A 63 3.57 2.64 15.14
CA LEU A 63 4.74 1.97 15.71
C LEU A 63 5.92 1.91 14.73
N ARG A 64 5.63 1.83 13.43
CA ARG A 64 6.62 1.77 12.34
C ARG A 64 7.20 3.14 11.97
N ARG A 65 6.61 4.26 12.42
CA ARG A 65 7.17 5.60 12.14
C ARG A 65 8.47 5.82 12.93
N PRO A 66 9.48 6.49 12.36
CA PRO A 66 10.60 6.99 13.15
C PRO A 66 10.08 8.02 14.17
N PRO A 67 10.71 8.16 15.36
CA PRO A 67 10.28 9.16 16.33
C PRO A 67 10.49 10.56 15.76
N ALA A 68 9.41 11.14 15.22
CA ALA A 68 9.37 12.54 14.86
C ALA A 68 9.48 13.35 16.16
N ARG A 69 10.33 14.39 16.20
CA ARG A 69 10.22 15.43 17.24
C ARG A 69 8.81 16.02 17.12
N LEU A 70 7.92 15.65 18.03
CA LEU A 70 6.51 16.07 17.99
C LEU A 70 6.41 17.60 18.04
N ARG A 71 5.77 18.19 17.02
CA ARG A 71 4.86 19.32 17.23
C ARG A 71 3.46 18.74 17.25
N GLU A 72 2.76 19.02 18.33
CA GLU A 72 1.39 18.60 18.62
C GLU A 72 0.46 19.02 17.47
N ILE A 73 -0.24 18.05 16.89
CA ILE A 73 -1.30 18.26 15.90
C ILE A 73 -2.56 17.65 16.52
N ASP A 74 -3.62 18.45 16.62
CA ASP A 74 -4.92 18.00 17.11
C ASP A 74 -5.46 16.84 16.27
N PRO A 75 -6.08 15.82 16.89
CA PRO A 75 -6.67 14.71 16.16
C PRO A 75 -7.88 15.19 15.34
N PRO A 76 -8.01 14.80 14.06
CA PRO A 76 -9.25 15.01 13.33
C PRO A 76 -10.35 14.14 13.91
N SER A 77 -11.55 14.73 13.98
CA SER A 77 -12.78 14.14 14.52
C SER A 77 -13.13 12.78 13.91
N THR A 78 -13.58 11.86 14.76
CA THR A 78 -14.16 10.56 14.42
C THR A 78 -15.51 10.75 13.71
N ALA A 79 -15.49 10.92 12.39
CA ALA A 79 -16.65 10.70 11.55
C ALA A 79 -16.58 9.29 10.95
N ASP A 80 -17.71 8.59 10.98
CA ASP A 80 -17.94 7.29 10.37
C ASP A 80 -17.40 7.27 8.92
N PRO A 81 -16.56 6.31 8.49
CA PRO A 81 -16.06 6.25 7.12
C PRO A 81 -17.19 5.75 6.23
N ALA A 82 -18.14 6.63 5.91
CA ALA A 82 -18.99 6.43 4.75
C ALA A 82 -18.04 6.24 3.55
N ALA A 83 -18.14 5.08 2.89
CA ALA A 83 -17.37 4.76 1.69
C ALA A 83 -17.35 5.98 0.76
N MET A 84 -16.18 6.59 0.61
CA MET A 84 -16.06 7.81 -0.15
C MET A 84 -16.55 7.58 -1.58
N SER A 85 -17.45 8.45 -2.04
CA SER A 85 -17.98 8.38 -3.40
C SER A 85 -16.83 8.43 -4.42
N SER A 86 -16.83 7.43 -5.28
CA SER A 86 -15.90 7.25 -6.38
C SER A 86 -16.10 8.38 -7.42
N ALA A 87 -15.04 9.04 -7.89
CA ALA A 87 -15.12 10.08 -8.94
C ALA A 87 -15.99 9.64 -10.14
N PRO A 88 -16.77 10.52 -10.79
CA PRO A 88 -17.56 10.14 -11.96
C PRO A 88 -16.65 9.68 -13.11
N PHE A 89 -17.10 8.71 -13.89
CA PHE A 89 -16.36 8.29 -15.10
C PHE A 89 -16.32 9.43 -16.12
N VAL A 90 -15.13 9.68 -16.64
CA VAL A 90 -14.94 10.49 -17.85
C VAL A 90 -14.90 9.52 -19.04
N TRP A 91 -15.74 9.77 -20.04
CA TRP A 91 -15.87 8.91 -21.21
C TRP A 91 -15.32 9.61 -22.45
N ARG A 92 -14.59 8.84 -23.27
CA ARG A 92 -14.14 9.26 -24.59
C ARG A 92 -15.27 9.19 -25.61
N ARG A 93 -15.04 9.79 -26.77
CA ARG A 93 -15.98 9.74 -27.90
C ARG A 93 -16.23 8.33 -28.44
N ASP A 94 -15.31 7.40 -28.22
CA ASP A 94 -15.44 5.99 -28.62
C ASP A 94 -16.22 5.15 -27.59
N GLY A 95 -16.73 5.77 -26.51
CA GLY A 95 -17.49 5.09 -25.46
C GLY A 95 -16.64 4.37 -24.42
N ARG A 96 -15.30 4.54 -24.43
CA ARG A 96 -14.40 3.96 -23.43
C ARG A 96 -14.03 4.97 -22.32
N PRO A 97 -13.65 4.52 -21.11
CA PRO A 97 -13.17 5.40 -20.06
C PRO A 97 -11.90 6.16 -20.47
N ASP A 98 -11.83 7.44 -20.16
CA ASP A 98 -10.63 8.24 -20.28
C ASP A 98 -9.83 8.23 -18.97
N TRP A 99 -9.00 7.20 -18.76
CA TRP A 99 -8.31 7.03 -17.48
C TRP A 99 -7.31 8.15 -17.18
N GLY A 100 -6.64 8.67 -18.21
CA GLY A 100 -5.71 9.79 -18.06
C GLY A 100 -6.38 11.12 -17.70
N ALA A 101 -7.64 11.30 -18.09
CA ALA A 101 -8.43 12.50 -17.79
C ALA A 101 -9.41 12.31 -16.62
N MET A 102 -9.55 11.09 -16.08
CA MET A 102 -10.51 10.77 -15.02
C MET A 102 -10.21 11.50 -13.70
N TRP A 103 -8.94 11.85 -13.46
CA TRP A 103 -8.51 12.61 -12.29
C TRP A 103 -7.78 13.88 -12.73
N THR A 104 -8.39 15.03 -12.48
CA THR A 104 -7.88 16.34 -12.91
C THR A 104 -6.72 16.85 -12.04
N THR A 105 -6.67 16.45 -10.77
CA THR A 105 -5.56 16.76 -9.87
C THR A 105 -5.20 15.56 -8.98
N PHE A 106 -3.95 15.48 -8.52
CA PHE A 106 -3.56 14.51 -7.51
C PHE A 106 -4.31 14.72 -6.18
N CYS A 107 -4.70 15.95 -5.83
CA CYS A 107 -5.53 16.21 -4.65
C CYS A 107 -6.92 15.54 -4.76
N ASP A 108 -7.49 15.37 -5.96
CA ASP A 108 -8.73 14.60 -6.17
C ASP A 108 -8.49 13.08 -6.02
N LEU A 109 -7.34 12.59 -6.46
CA LEU A 109 -6.91 11.20 -6.28
C LEU A 109 -6.51 10.90 -4.82
N ALA A 110 -5.99 11.89 -4.10
CA ALA A 110 -5.41 11.81 -2.75
C ALA A 110 -6.34 12.30 -1.64
N LEU A 111 -7.49 12.94 -1.95
CA LEU A 111 -8.60 13.08 -0.98
C LEU A 111 -9.08 11.68 -0.53
N HIS A 112 -8.85 10.66 -1.36
CA HIS A 112 -8.93 9.22 -1.03
C HIS A 112 -7.71 8.68 -0.25
N GLY A 113 -6.87 9.55 0.32
CA GLY A 113 -5.76 9.22 1.23
C GLY A 113 -6.19 9.10 2.70
N GLY A 114 -7.50 9.08 2.96
CA GLY A 114 -8.09 8.52 4.17
C GLY A 114 -7.95 6.99 4.22
N PRO A 115 -8.80 6.29 4.99
CA PRO A 115 -8.82 4.82 5.05
C PRO A 115 -8.74 4.17 3.66
N PRO A 116 -8.26 2.91 3.57
CA PRO A 116 -8.17 2.17 2.31
C PRO A 116 -9.40 2.40 1.42
N GLN A 117 -9.19 2.62 0.11
CA GLN A 117 -10.30 2.94 -0.81
C GLN A 117 -11.42 1.88 -0.73
N ARG A 118 -11.04 0.62 -0.49
CA ARG A 118 -11.95 -0.46 -0.14
C ARG A 118 -11.82 -0.82 1.33
N GLY A 119 -12.93 -1.02 2.03
CA GLY A 119 -12.92 -1.67 3.35
C GLY A 119 -12.43 -3.12 3.26
N ALA A 120 -12.04 -3.70 4.39
CA ALA A 120 -11.48 -5.05 4.46
C ALA A 120 -12.48 -6.12 3.97
N GLU A 121 -13.77 -5.90 4.19
CA GLU A 121 -14.88 -6.73 3.75
C GLU A 121 -15.12 -6.72 2.23
N SER A 122 -14.56 -5.72 1.53
CA SER A 122 -14.69 -5.57 0.07
C SER A 122 -13.34 -5.74 -0.65
N ALA A 123 -12.36 -6.35 0.01
CA ALA A 123 -11.01 -6.48 -0.51
C ALA A 123 -10.98 -7.29 -1.82
N LEU A 124 -10.24 -6.79 -2.82
CA LEU A 124 -10.07 -7.51 -4.08
C LEU A 124 -9.03 -8.60 -3.89
N ARG A 125 -9.44 -9.83 -4.20
CA ARG A 125 -8.60 -11.02 -4.22
C ARG A 125 -8.55 -11.56 -5.63
N ALA A 126 -7.43 -12.17 -5.99
CA ALA A 126 -7.45 -13.02 -7.16
C ALA A 126 -8.17 -14.34 -6.82
N PRO A 127 -8.69 -15.05 -7.83
CA PRO A 127 -9.24 -16.37 -7.61
C PRO A 127 -8.20 -17.30 -6.95
N ASP A 128 -8.67 -18.07 -5.97
CA ASP A 128 -7.88 -18.98 -5.11
C ASP A 128 -7.15 -20.11 -5.87
N ARG A 129 -7.41 -20.25 -7.18
CA ARG A 129 -7.01 -21.40 -7.98
C ARG A 129 -6.26 -20.96 -9.24
N ALA A 130 -5.07 -21.53 -9.43
CA ALA A 130 -4.29 -21.37 -10.66
C ALA A 130 -5.03 -21.85 -11.93
N ASP A 131 -6.05 -22.68 -11.78
CA ASP A 131 -6.95 -23.16 -12.85
C ASP A 131 -8.24 -22.32 -12.97
N GLY A 132 -8.27 -21.13 -12.38
CA GLY A 132 -9.41 -20.22 -12.47
C GLY A 132 -9.70 -19.77 -13.90
N PRO A 133 -10.90 -19.24 -14.18
CA PRO A 133 -11.21 -18.69 -15.49
C PRO A 133 -10.28 -17.52 -15.81
N ILE A 134 -9.72 -17.54 -17.03
CA ILE A 134 -8.90 -16.45 -17.55
C ILE A 134 -9.81 -15.23 -17.76
N ALA A 135 -9.33 -14.03 -17.40
CA ALA A 135 -10.06 -12.80 -17.66
C ALA A 135 -10.43 -12.67 -19.14
N PRO A 136 -11.67 -12.25 -19.46
CA PRO A 136 -12.03 -11.92 -20.82
C PRO A 136 -11.06 -10.89 -21.43
N PRO A 137 -10.74 -10.99 -22.73
CA PRO A 137 -9.83 -10.03 -23.39
C PRO A 137 -10.25 -8.56 -23.22
N ALA A 138 -11.55 -8.29 -23.04
CA ALA A 138 -12.05 -6.95 -22.76
C ALA A 138 -11.61 -6.43 -21.38
N VAL A 139 -11.73 -7.24 -20.32
CA VAL A 139 -11.31 -6.87 -18.95
C VAL A 139 -9.79 -6.69 -18.91
N LEU A 140 -9.05 -7.67 -19.43
CA LEU A 140 -7.60 -7.61 -19.46
C LEU A 140 -7.09 -6.42 -20.28
N GLY A 141 -7.62 -6.22 -21.49
CA GLY A 141 -7.23 -5.11 -22.35
C GLY A 141 -7.52 -3.75 -21.72
N GLU A 142 -8.59 -3.65 -20.94
CA GLU A 142 -8.95 -2.42 -20.25
C GLU A 142 -8.06 -2.15 -19.03
N LEU A 143 -7.71 -3.18 -18.25
CA LEU A 143 -6.70 -3.07 -17.20
C LEU A 143 -5.35 -2.63 -17.78
N GLN A 144 -4.88 -3.28 -18.85
CA GLN A 144 -3.62 -2.93 -19.49
C GLN A 144 -3.61 -1.48 -19.98
N ARG A 145 -4.70 -1.04 -20.62
CA ARG A 145 -4.84 0.33 -21.10
C ARG A 145 -4.87 1.35 -19.97
N GLY A 146 -5.70 1.12 -18.95
CA GLY A 146 -5.83 2.06 -17.83
C GLY A 146 -4.55 2.19 -17.02
N ILE A 147 -3.84 1.09 -16.78
CA ILE A 147 -2.53 1.09 -16.11
C ILE A 147 -1.52 1.89 -16.93
N LEU A 148 -1.44 1.65 -18.24
CA LEU A 148 -0.53 2.39 -19.12
C LEU A 148 -0.86 3.90 -19.16
N GLU A 149 -2.13 4.26 -19.32
CA GLU A 149 -2.55 5.66 -19.42
C GLU A 149 -2.31 6.45 -18.13
N THR A 150 -2.40 5.81 -16.96
CA THR A 150 -2.28 6.48 -15.66
C THR A 150 -0.88 6.44 -15.07
N THR A 151 -0.12 5.38 -15.35
CA THR A 151 1.22 5.18 -14.76
C THR A 151 2.35 5.26 -15.77
N GLY A 152 2.08 4.99 -17.05
CA GLY A 152 3.10 4.77 -18.08
C GLY A 152 3.76 3.39 -18.03
N LEU A 153 3.39 2.53 -17.06
CA LEU A 153 3.91 1.17 -16.97
C LEU A 153 3.15 0.22 -17.91
N ALA A 154 3.88 -0.67 -18.56
CA ALA A 154 3.28 -1.73 -19.37
C ALA A 154 2.69 -2.82 -18.47
N ALA A 155 1.57 -3.41 -18.91
CA ALA A 155 0.97 -4.56 -18.25
C ALA A 155 0.68 -5.68 -19.25
N GLU A 156 0.84 -6.92 -18.83
CA GLU A 156 0.74 -8.12 -19.64
C GLU A 156 -0.11 -9.20 -18.95
N ALA A 157 -0.72 -10.07 -19.75
CA ALA A 157 -1.39 -11.25 -19.21
C ALA A 157 -0.42 -12.09 -18.38
N ALA A 158 -0.87 -12.58 -17.22
CA ALA A 158 -0.11 -13.50 -16.39
C ALA A 158 -0.92 -14.79 -16.17
N ASP A 159 -0.63 -15.52 -15.10
CA ASP A 159 -1.41 -16.68 -14.69
C ASP A 159 -2.91 -16.34 -14.58
N PRO A 160 -3.81 -17.33 -14.72
CA PRO A 160 -5.24 -17.07 -14.63
C PRO A 160 -5.62 -16.30 -13.35
N GLY A 161 -6.41 -15.23 -13.53
CA GLY A 161 -6.76 -14.32 -12.44
C GLY A 161 -5.77 -13.19 -12.17
N TRP A 162 -4.68 -13.08 -12.95
CA TRP A 162 -3.62 -12.10 -12.76
C TRP A 162 -3.27 -11.32 -14.03
N VAL A 163 -2.91 -10.06 -13.82
CA VAL A 163 -2.18 -9.23 -14.79
C VAL A 163 -0.86 -8.82 -14.17
N ALA A 164 0.23 -8.91 -14.92
CA ALA A 164 1.56 -8.51 -14.49
C ALA A 164 1.88 -7.12 -15.02
N VAL A 165 2.22 -6.19 -14.12
CA VAL A 165 2.71 -4.85 -14.42
C VAL A 165 4.24 -4.88 -14.42
N VAL A 166 4.85 -4.44 -15.51
CA VAL A 166 6.31 -4.39 -15.66
C VAL A 166 6.82 -3.12 -14.98
N CYS A 167 7.46 -3.29 -13.82
CA CYS A 167 8.06 -2.20 -13.07
C CYS A 167 9.50 -1.94 -13.51
N GLU A 168 9.99 -0.71 -13.31
CA GLU A 168 11.36 -0.31 -13.65
C GLU A 168 12.43 -1.08 -12.87
N SER A 169 12.06 -1.60 -11.69
CA SER A 169 12.97 -2.36 -10.84
C SER A 169 12.21 -3.28 -9.87
N ARG A 170 12.92 -4.27 -9.33
CA ARG A 170 12.41 -5.12 -8.24
C ARG A 170 11.99 -4.30 -7.02
N ARG A 171 12.71 -3.20 -6.74
CA ARG A 171 12.41 -2.29 -5.62
C ARG A 171 11.10 -1.57 -5.83
N MET A 172 10.83 -1.07 -7.03
CA MET A 172 9.54 -0.47 -7.38
C MET A 172 8.42 -1.52 -7.23
N ALA A 173 8.58 -2.72 -7.80
CA ALA A 173 7.58 -3.78 -7.71
C ALA A 173 7.24 -4.14 -6.25
N ALA A 174 8.26 -4.32 -5.40
CA ALA A 174 8.08 -4.60 -3.98
C ALA A 174 7.39 -3.47 -3.22
N TRP A 175 7.77 -2.22 -3.49
CA TRP A 175 7.17 -1.07 -2.83
C TRP A 175 5.70 -0.89 -3.22
N LEU A 176 5.40 -0.97 -4.53
CA LEU A 176 4.03 -0.89 -5.03
C LEU A 176 3.18 -2.04 -4.47
N CYS A 177 3.69 -3.27 -4.45
CA CYS A 177 2.98 -4.41 -3.87
C CYS A 177 2.55 -4.15 -2.41
N ALA A 178 3.48 -3.68 -1.58
CA ALA A 178 3.17 -3.39 -0.18
C ALA A 178 2.12 -2.27 -0.03
N ALA A 179 2.22 -1.22 -0.84
CA ALA A 179 1.27 -0.10 -0.82
C ALA A 179 -0.13 -0.52 -1.31
N ILE A 180 -0.21 -1.36 -2.33
CA ILE A 180 -1.47 -1.86 -2.90
C ILE A 180 -2.22 -2.79 -1.93
N ILE A 181 -1.48 -3.63 -1.19
CA ILE A 181 -2.07 -4.50 -0.16
C ILE A 181 -2.76 -3.67 0.94
N VAL A 182 -2.18 -2.53 1.32
CA VAL A 182 -2.78 -1.61 2.30
C VAL A 182 -4.11 -1.02 1.78
N GLU A 183 -4.28 -0.90 0.46
CA GLU A 183 -5.53 -0.47 -0.17
C GLU A 183 -6.58 -1.60 -0.30
N ASN A 184 -6.35 -2.74 0.37
CA ASN A 184 -7.21 -3.93 0.31
C ASN A 184 -7.34 -4.52 -1.10
N VAL A 185 -6.30 -4.39 -1.92
CA VAL A 185 -6.17 -5.10 -3.20
C VAL A 185 -5.03 -6.10 -3.09
N GLU A 186 -5.27 -7.36 -3.42
CA GLU A 186 -4.21 -8.36 -3.43
C GLU A 186 -3.12 -7.97 -4.43
N ALA A 187 -1.86 -8.24 -4.08
CA ALA A 187 -0.75 -8.04 -4.99
C ALA A 187 0.36 -9.05 -4.69
N ARG A 188 1.13 -9.39 -5.72
CA ARG A 188 2.31 -10.27 -5.60
C ARG A 188 3.48 -9.69 -6.37
N VAL A 189 4.68 -10.16 -6.05
CA VAL A 189 5.90 -9.77 -6.77
C VAL A 189 6.56 -10.99 -7.38
N ASP A 190 6.91 -10.89 -8.66
CA ASP A 190 7.78 -11.83 -9.37
C ASP A 190 8.93 -11.02 -10.01
N GLY A 191 10.06 -10.95 -9.30
CA GLY A 191 11.20 -10.16 -9.74
C GLY A 191 10.86 -8.66 -9.88
N ALA A 192 10.84 -8.15 -11.11
CA ALA A 192 10.48 -6.77 -11.42
C ALA A 192 9.02 -6.64 -11.92
N ARG A 193 8.23 -7.70 -11.81
CA ARG A 193 6.81 -7.74 -12.19
C ARG A 193 5.96 -7.68 -10.94
N LEU A 194 4.98 -6.77 -10.95
CA LEU A 194 3.96 -6.65 -9.93
C LEU A 194 2.69 -7.31 -10.46
N LEU A 195 2.21 -8.36 -9.81
CA LEU A 195 0.97 -9.03 -10.20
C LEU A 195 -0.18 -8.42 -9.41
N VAL A 196 -1.27 -8.07 -10.10
CA VAL A 196 -2.54 -7.62 -9.50
C VAL A 196 -3.72 -8.44 -10.06
N PRO A 197 -4.83 -8.56 -9.31
CA PRO A 197 -6.00 -9.32 -9.72
C PRO A 197 -6.59 -8.86 -11.05
N ALA A 198 -6.96 -9.84 -11.85
CA ALA A 198 -7.72 -9.72 -13.09
C ALA A 198 -8.66 -10.92 -13.19
N ALA A 199 -9.68 -10.97 -12.32
CA ALA A 199 -10.63 -12.08 -12.35
C ALA A 199 -11.63 -11.92 -13.50
N ALA A 200 -12.22 -13.04 -13.95
CA ALA A 200 -13.08 -13.05 -15.12
C ALA A 200 -14.42 -12.33 -14.94
N ASP A 201 -14.86 -12.17 -13.70
CA ASP A 201 -16.10 -11.52 -13.28
C ASP A 201 -15.94 -10.04 -12.92
N PHE A 202 -14.74 -9.48 -13.11
CA PHE A 202 -14.48 -8.06 -12.81
C PHE A 202 -15.35 -7.14 -13.65
N LEU A 203 -16.07 -6.26 -12.96
CA LEU A 203 -16.87 -5.21 -13.57
C LEU A 203 -16.01 -3.96 -13.79
N LEU A 204 -16.28 -3.27 -14.91
CA LEU A 204 -15.54 -2.08 -15.30
C LEU A 204 -15.62 -0.97 -14.24
N GLU A 205 -16.83 -0.70 -13.76
CA GLU A 205 -17.11 0.43 -12.87
C GLU A 205 -16.66 0.20 -11.42
N ASP A 206 -16.32 -1.04 -11.07
CA ASP A 206 -16.01 -1.45 -9.70
C ASP A 206 -14.60 -2.03 -9.58
N GLN A 207 -14.40 -3.31 -9.91
CA GLN A 207 -13.12 -4.00 -9.70
C GLN A 207 -12.01 -3.45 -10.60
N VAL A 208 -12.27 -3.32 -11.90
CA VAL A 208 -11.28 -2.80 -12.88
C VAL A 208 -10.84 -1.40 -12.50
N ARG A 209 -11.82 -0.54 -12.20
CA ARG A 209 -11.59 0.81 -11.72
C ARG A 209 -10.71 0.84 -10.47
N SER A 210 -11.01 0.02 -9.47
CA SER A 210 -10.23 0.00 -8.22
C SER A 210 -8.77 -0.39 -8.46
N VAL A 211 -8.51 -1.42 -9.27
CA VAL A 211 -7.14 -1.84 -9.60
C VAL A 211 -6.36 -0.69 -10.25
N ILE A 212 -6.95 -0.03 -11.25
CA ILE A 212 -6.31 1.10 -11.94
C ILE A 212 -6.08 2.28 -10.99
N THR A 213 -7.08 2.62 -10.16
CA THR A 213 -7.00 3.75 -9.21
C THR A 213 -5.87 3.53 -8.19
N VAL A 214 -5.81 2.34 -7.60
CA VAL A 214 -4.81 1.98 -6.59
C VAL A 214 -3.41 1.94 -7.20
N LEU A 215 -3.25 1.42 -8.42
CA LEU A 215 -1.98 1.48 -9.14
C LEU A 215 -1.55 2.92 -9.44
N ALA A 216 -2.46 3.77 -9.93
CA ALA A 216 -2.17 5.18 -10.21
C ALA A 216 -1.73 5.92 -8.94
N LYS A 217 -2.47 5.74 -7.84
CA LYS A 217 -2.19 6.35 -6.52
C LYS A 217 -0.83 5.93 -6.00
N THR A 218 -0.57 4.62 -5.95
CA THR A 218 0.69 4.08 -5.41
C THR A 218 1.89 4.43 -6.29
N HIS A 219 1.76 4.36 -7.62
CA HIS A 219 2.82 4.76 -8.54
C HIS A 219 3.19 6.25 -8.40
N HIS A 220 2.21 7.13 -8.20
CA HIS A 220 2.47 8.53 -7.94
C HIS A 220 3.30 8.73 -6.66
N TYR A 221 2.92 8.06 -5.55
CA TYR A 221 3.70 8.13 -4.31
C TYR A 221 5.15 7.68 -4.51
N TRP A 222 5.37 6.57 -5.23
CA TRP A 222 6.71 6.08 -5.57
C TRP A 222 7.53 7.14 -6.32
N ARG A 223 6.95 7.76 -7.35
CA ARG A 223 7.63 8.78 -8.16
C ARG A 223 8.01 10.01 -7.36
N GLU A 224 7.13 10.48 -6.47
CA GLU A 224 7.35 11.69 -5.69
C GLU A 224 8.33 11.50 -4.53
N HIS A 225 8.30 10.34 -3.85
CA HIS A 225 9.05 10.14 -2.60
C HIS A 225 10.31 9.29 -2.75
N LEU A 226 10.35 8.33 -3.69
CA LEU A 226 11.43 7.34 -3.77
C LEU A 226 12.20 7.38 -5.10
N GLY A 227 11.58 7.85 -6.17
CA GLY A 227 12.26 8.13 -7.44
C GLY A 227 13.29 9.28 -7.38
N ARG A 228 13.25 10.07 -6.31
CA ARG A 228 14.23 11.13 -6.01
C ARG A 228 15.44 10.61 -5.22
N LEU A 229 15.23 9.69 -4.27
CA LEU A 229 16.28 9.06 -3.46
C LEU A 229 17.13 8.04 -4.25
N ALA A 230 16.61 7.49 -5.35
CA ALA A 230 17.30 6.52 -6.20
C ALA A 230 18.36 7.11 -7.14
N ARG A 231 18.40 8.44 -7.28
CA ARG A 231 19.30 9.18 -8.20
C ARG A 231 20.34 10.04 -7.47
N GLY A 232 20.45 9.87 -6.14
CA GLY A 232 21.47 10.49 -5.30
C GLY A 232 22.58 9.50 -4.96
#